data_AF-A0A0T6BWJ1-F1
#
_entry.id   AF-A0A0T6BWJ1-F1
#
_cell.length_a   1.000
_cell.length_b   1.000
_cell.length_c   1.000
_cell.angle_alpha   90.00
_cell.angle_beta   90.00
_cell.angle_gamma   90.00
#
_symmetry.space_group_name_H-M   'P 1'
#
loop_
_entity.id
_entity.type
_entity.pdbx_description
1 polymer ?
#
loop_
_entity_poly.entity_id
_entity_poly.type
_entity_poly.pdbx_seq_one_letter_code
_entity_poly.pdbx_strand_id
1 'polypeptide(L)'
;MSNIVYNEPFECEEWIWKIHDDAYLLKKYRQIDCECSDEDEEMFEYYYDFIMISCFDEKGTHLFTARKYWDEDEIHLLSRPNGSLNGNDIEMMQKLKKKFHVANIRY
;
A
#
# COMPACT_ATOMS: atom_id res chain seq x y z
N MET A 1 11.72 -22.77 -9.09
CA MET A 1 10.78 -21.63 -9.13
C MET A 1 10.19 -21.60 -7.73
N SER A 2 10.61 -20.64 -6.89
CA SER A 2 10.19 -20.55 -5.49
C SER A 2 8.68 -20.35 -5.42
N ASN A 3 8.01 -21.14 -4.58
CA ASN A 3 6.60 -20.95 -4.26
C ASN A 3 6.49 -19.81 -3.26
N ILE A 4 6.31 -18.59 -3.75
CA ILE A 4 5.97 -17.43 -2.91
C ILE A 4 4.61 -17.71 -2.28
N VAL A 5 4.57 -17.83 -0.94
CA VAL A 5 3.33 -17.94 -0.19
C VAL A 5 2.91 -16.54 0.23
N TYR A 6 1.95 -15.97 -0.48
CA TYR A 6 1.31 -14.72 -0.06
C TYR A 6 0.46 -14.99 1.18
N ASN A 7 0.88 -14.49 2.34
CA ASN A 7 0.03 -14.53 3.53
C ASN A 7 -1.18 -13.59 3.32
N GLU A 8 -2.36 -14.03 3.75
CA GLU A 8 -3.58 -13.22 3.69
C GLU A 8 -3.37 -11.88 4.41
N PRO A 9 -3.87 -10.75 3.86
CA PRO A 9 -3.70 -9.44 4.47
C PRO A 9 -4.26 -9.40 5.90
N PHE A 10 -3.44 -8.97 6.85
CA PHE A 10 -3.82 -8.83 8.26
C PHE A 10 -3.66 -7.37 8.73
N GLU A 11 -4.20 -7.03 9.91
CA GLU A 11 -4.22 -5.65 10.45
C GLU A 11 -4.84 -4.61 9.50
N CYS A 12 -6.08 -4.88 9.05
CA CYS A 12 -6.84 -3.93 8.22
C CYS A 12 -7.16 -2.65 8.99
N GLU A 13 -6.76 -1.51 8.42
CA GLU A 13 -7.16 -0.18 8.89
C GLU A 13 -7.81 0.59 7.74
N GLU A 14 -8.89 1.31 8.04
CA GLU A 14 -9.59 2.14 7.07
C GLU A 14 -9.61 3.60 7.50
N TRP A 15 -9.42 4.52 6.56
CA TRP A 15 -9.53 5.95 6.79
C TRP A 15 -10.37 6.60 5.69
N ILE A 16 -11.22 7.53 6.09
CA ILE A 16 -11.91 8.41 5.16
C ILE A 16 -11.18 9.75 5.16
N TRP A 17 -10.62 10.13 4.03
CA TRP A 17 -9.96 11.41 3.83
C TRP A 17 -10.83 12.32 2.97
N LYS A 18 -11.03 13.54 3.43
CA LYS A 18 -11.65 14.60 2.64
C LYS A 18 -10.58 15.53 2.11
N ILE A 19 -10.66 15.84 0.82
CA ILE A 19 -9.85 16.85 0.13
C ILE A 19 -10.84 17.70 -0.66
N HIS A 20 -10.96 18.98 -0.28
CA HIS A 20 -12.04 19.84 -0.77
C HIS A 20 -13.42 19.19 -0.58
N ASP A 21 -14.19 19.05 -1.67
CA ASP A 21 -15.53 18.45 -1.68
C ASP A 21 -15.49 16.93 -1.93
N ASP A 22 -14.32 16.36 -2.26
CA ASP A 22 -14.16 14.95 -2.56
C ASP A 22 -13.83 14.12 -1.30
N ALA A 23 -14.38 12.92 -1.24
CA ALA A 23 -14.11 11.95 -0.19
C ALA A 23 -13.43 10.69 -0.75
N TYR A 24 -12.41 10.22 -0.05
CA TYR A 24 -11.61 9.06 -0.43
C TYR A 24 -11.56 8.05 0.71
N LEU A 25 -11.77 6.78 0.38
CA LEU A 25 -11.57 5.68 1.30
C LEU A 25 -10.18 5.09 1.08
N LEU A 26 -9.33 5.13 2.10
CA LEU A 26 -8.05 4.44 2.13
C LEU A 26 -8.17 3.18 2.97
N LYS A 27 -7.64 2.07 2.44
CA LYS A 27 -7.51 0.80 3.16
C LYS A 27 -6.04 0.43 3.25
N LYS A 28 -5.55 0.20 4.46
CA LYS A 28 -4.20 -0.32 4.74
C LYS A 28 -4.31 -1.78 5.12
N TYR A 29 -3.39 -2.58 4.58
CA TYR A 29 -3.17 -3.97 4.96
C TYR A 29 -1.68 -4.16 5.27
N ARG A 30 -1.34 -4.93 6.29
CA ARG A 30 0.02 -5.46 6.46
C ARG A 30 0.12 -6.81 5.77
N GLN A 31 1.22 -7.04 5.09
CA GLN A 31 1.52 -8.25 4.35
C GLN A 31 2.96 -8.67 4.63
N ILE A 32 3.21 -9.97 4.52
CA ILE A 32 4.55 -10.52 4.64
C ILE A 32 4.79 -11.42 3.42
N ASP A 33 5.84 -11.13 2.66
CA ASP A 33 6.35 -12.01 1.62
C ASP A 33 7.25 -13.07 2.28
N CYS A 34 6.85 -14.34 2.13
CA CYS A 34 7.64 -15.50 2.55
C CYS A 34 8.05 -16.31 1.32
N GLU A 35 9.31 -16.72 1.25
CA GLU A 35 9.74 -17.76 0.31
C GLU A 35 9.96 -19.06 1.09
N CYS A 36 9.42 -20.16 0.55
CA CYS A 36 9.76 -21.50 0.99
C CYS A 36 11.00 -21.92 0.19
N SER A 37 12.13 -22.15 0.85
CA SER A 37 13.28 -22.76 0.18
C SER A 37 13.00 -24.26 0.02
N ASP A 38 13.23 -24.82 -1.17
CA ASP A 38 13.01 -26.24 -1.44
C ASP A 38 14.02 -27.15 -0.71
N GLU A 39 15.03 -26.59 -0.03
CA GLU A 39 16.12 -27.34 0.61
C GLU A 39 15.92 -27.59 2.12
N ASP A 40 15.01 -26.87 2.78
CA ASP A 40 14.70 -27.05 4.21
C ASP A 40 13.18 -26.92 4.47
N GLU A 41 12.47 -28.05 4.55
CA GLU A 41 11.00 -28.16 4.70
C GLU A 41 10.41 -27.55 6.01
N GLU A 42 11.20 -26.90 6.87
CA GLU A 42 10.76 -26.50 8.22
C GLU A 42 11.03 -25.03 8.62
N MET A 43 11.62 -24.19 7.76
CA MET A 43 11.91 -22.78 8.09
C MET A 43 11.28 -21.82 7.08
N PHE A 44 10.18 -21.16 7.47
CA PHE A 44 9.68 -19.98 6.76
C PHE A 44 10.64 -18.82 7.00
N GLU A 45 11.48 -18.48 6.03
CA GLU A 45 12.22 -17.23 6.06
C GLU A 45 11.27 -16.09 5.65
N TYR A 46 10.92 -15.25 6.62
CA TYR A 46 10.13 -14.04 6.38
C TYR A 46 11.05 -13.00 5.72
N TYR A 47 10.87 -12.74 4.43
CA TYR A 47 11.79 -11.90 3.69
C TYR A 47 11.40 -10.41 3.72
N TYR A 48 10.11 -10.09 3.60
CA TYR A 48 9.69 -8.69 3.59
C TYR A 48 8.37 -8.44 4.30
N ASP A 49 8.40 -7.58 5.32
CA ASP A 49 7.23 -7.02 6.00
C ASP A 49 6.90 -5.65 5.41
N PHE A 50 5.70 -5.51 4.86
CA PHE A 50 5.27 -4.29 4.19
C PHE A 50 3.79 -4.01 4.40
N ILE A 51 3.42 -2.77 4.11
CA ILE A 51 2.04 -2.36 4.05
C ILE A 51 1.62 -2.09 2.61
N MET A 52 0.38 -2.44 2.31
CA MET A 52 -0.33 -2.13 1.09
C MET A 52 -1.42 -1.11 1.41
N ILE A 53 -1.52 -0.07 0.59
CA ILE A 53 -2.48 1.02 0.75
C ILE A 53 -3.28 1.14 -0.54
N SER A 54 -4.58 0.86 -0.49
CA SER A 54 -5.49 1.04 -1.63
C SER A 54 -6.40 2.23 -1.38
N CYS A 55 -6.61 3.04 -2.42
CA CYS A 55 -7.45 4.23 -2.38
C CYS A 55 -8.64 4.09 -3.31
N PHE A 56 -9.82 4.47 -2.83
CA PHE A 56 -11.09 4.42 -3.56
C PHE A 56 -11.80 5.77 -3.49
N ASP A 57 -12.55 6.11 -4.54
CA ASP A 57 -13.47 7.25 -4.51
C ASP A 57 -14.80 6.90 -3.80
N GLU A 58 -15.68 7.89 -3.67
CA GLU A 58 -17.02 7.74 -3.07
C GLU A 58 -17.92 6.71 -3.78
N LYS A 59 -17.63 6.37 -5.05
CA LYS A 59 -18.38 5.40 -5.84
C LYS A 59 -17.79 3.99 -5.71
N GLY A 60 -16.71 3.84 -4.95
CA GLY A 60 -15.96 2.59 -4.82
C GLY A 60 -15.02 2.31 -6.00
N THR A 61 -14.77 3.29 -6.87
CA THR A 61 -13.78 3.15 -7.95
C THR A 61 -12.39 3.10 -7.34
N HIS A 62 -11.63 2.06 -7.66
CA HIS A 62 -10.24 1.97 -7.26
C HIS A 62 -9.37 3.00 -8.00
N LEU A 63 -8.60 3.80 -7.26
CA LEU A 63 -7.79 4.90 -7.79
C LEU A 63 -6.31 4.54 -7.88
N PHE A 64 -5.74 3.93 -6.82
CA PHE A 64 -4.37 3.45 -6.82
C PHE A 64 -4.13 2.45 -5.69
N THR A 65 -3.09 1.64 -5.88
CA THR A 65 -2.46 0.86 -4.81
C THR A 65 -1.03 1.35 -4.62
N ALA A 66 -0.61 1.47 -3.36
CA ALA A 66 0.74 1.82 -2.96
C ALA A 66 1.30 0.77 -2.00
N ARG A 67 2.62 0.61 -1.98
CA ARG A 67 3.36 -0.29 -1.09
C ARG A 67 4.39 0.50 -0.31
N LYS A 68 4.61 0.14 0.95
CA LYS A 68 5.75 0.60 1.75
C LYS A 68 6.36 -0.57 2.50
N TYR A 69 7.64 -0.83 2.29
CA TYR A 69 8.41 -1.73 3.14
C TYR A 69 8.72 -1.07 4.49
N TRP A 70 8.87 -1.88 5.53
CA TRP A 70 9.08 -1.39 6.89
C TRP A 70 10.35 -0.53 7.03
N ASP A 71 11.43 -0.94 6.38
CA ASP A 71 12.77 -0.35 6.41
C ASP A 71 12.99 0.80 5.40
N GLU A 72 12.05 1.02 4.48
CA GLU A 72 12.11 2.12 3.52
C GLU A 72 11.52 3.41 4.08
N ASP A 73 12.11 4.55 3.70
CA ASP A 73 11.57 5.90 3.91
C ASP A 73 10.73 6.37 2.72
N GLU A 74 10.22 5.42 1.93
CA GLU A 74 9.54 5.66 0.65
C GLU A 74 8.19 4.92 0.59
N ILE A 75 7.27 5.41 -0.25
CA ILE A 75 6.09 4.67 -0.71
C ILE A 75 6.20 4.48 -2.22
N HIS A 76 5.93 3.27 -2.70
CA HIS A 76 5.91 2.90 -4.12
C HIS A 76 4.47 2.76 -4.61
N LEU A 77 4.05 3.60 -5.55
CA LEU A 77 2.77 3.42 -6.24
C LEU A 77 2.89 2.28 -7.25
N LEU A 78 2.07 1.24 -7.09
CA LEU A 78 2.06 0.08 -7.99
C LEU A 78 1.27 0.35 -9.28
N SER A 79 0.47 1.41 -9.27
CA SER A 79 -0.26 1.90 -10.42
C SER A 79 -0.26 3.42 -10.42
N ARG A 80 -0.27 4.03 -11.61
CA ARG A 80 -0.54 5.47 -11.71
C ARG A 80 -1.92 5.76 -11.13
N PRO A 81 -2.07 6.83 -10.34
CA PRO A 81 -3.38 7.22 -9.84
C PRO A 81 -4.33 7.50 -11.00
N ASN A 82 -5.54 6.96 -10.90
CA ASN A 82 -6.57 7.16 -11.90
C ASN A 82 -6.97 8.65 -11.96
N GLY A 83 -7.40 9.11 -13.14
CA GLY A 83 -7.80 10.50 -13.41
C GLY A 83 -8.95 11.00 -12.52
N SER A 84 -9.70 10.10 -11.88
CA SER A 84 -10.74 10.46 -10.89
C SER A 84 -10.21 11.10 -9.60
N LEU A 85 -8.89 11.22 -9.42
CA LEU A 85 -8.32 12.07 -8.38
C LEU A 85 -8.52 13.57 -8.64
N ASN A 86 -9.10 14.00 -9.78
CA ASN A 86 -9.61 15.36 -10.03
C ASN A 86 -8.63 16.52 -9.71
N GLY A 87 -7.31 16.29 -9.76
CA GLY A 87 -6.30 17.29 -9.39
C GLY A 87 -5.95 17.34 -7.89
N ASN A 88 -6.50 16.43 -7.09
CA ASN A 88 -6.18 16.23 -5.67
C ASN A 88 -4.98 15.30 -5.45
N ASP A 89 -4.33 14.84 -6.52
CA ASP A 89 -3.20 13.92 -6.48
C ASP A 89 -2.05 14.45 -5.62
N ILE A 90 -1.67 15.72 -5.80
CA ILE A 90 -0.60 16.34 -5.03
C ILE A 90 -0.92 16.37 -3.53
N GLU A 91 -2.13 16.79 -3.14
CA GLU A 91 -2.53 16.84 -1.72
C GLU A 91 -2.65 15.43 -1.13
N MET A 92 -3.20 14.47 -1.88
CA MET A 92 -3.26 13.07 -1.49
C MET A 92 -1.87 12.51 -1.20
N MET A 93 -0.90 12.75 -2.09
CA MET A 93 0.48 12.31 -1.91
C MET A 93 1.13 12.98 -0.69
N GLN A 94 0.88 14.27 -0.45
CA GLN A 94 1.39 14.95 0.75
C GLN A 94 0.78 14.40 2.05
N LYS A 95 -0.51 14.09 2.05
CA LYS A 95 -1.18 13.44 3.20
C LYS A 95 -0.62 12.05 3.47
N LEU A 96 -0.38 11.24 2.43
CA LEU A 96 0.29 9.95 2.55
C LEU A 96 1.69 10.09 3.14
N LYS A 97 2.52 11.00 2.61
CA LYS A 97 3.87 11.27 3.13
C LYS A 97 3.84 11.60 4.61
N LYS A 98 2.93 12.49 5.02
CA LYS A 98 2.79 12.90 6.43
C LYS A 98 2.27 11.77 7.32
N LYS A 99 1.29 10.98 6.87
CA LYS A 99 0.69 9.90 7.66
C LYS A 99 1.69 8.77 7.95
N PHE A 100 2.51 8.43 6.96
CA PHE A 100 3.46 7.32 7.04
C PHE A 100 4.91 7.75 7.31
N HIS A 101 5.14 9.06 7.53
CA HIS A 101 6.45 9.64 7.83
C HIS A 101 7.54 9.25 6.81
N VAL A 102 7.19 9.29 5.52
CA VAL A 102 8.12 8.97 4.41
C VAL A 102 8.65 10.24 3.75
N ALA A 103 9.90 10.19 3.28
CA ALA A 103 10.52 11.27 2.54
C ALA A 103 9.92 11.37 1.12
N ASN A 104 9.69 10.23 0.47
CA ASN A 104 9.33 10.17 -0.96
C ASN A 104 8.17 9.24 -1.30
N ILE A 105 7.55 9.54 -2.44
CA ILE A 105 6.60 8.66 -3.12
C ILE A 105 7.09 8.49 -4.56
N ARG A 106 7.28 7.25 -5.00
CA ARG A 106 7.75 6.89 -6.35
C ARG A 106 6.67 6.14 -7.13
N TYR A 107 6.85 6.11 -8.45
CA TYR A 107 6.06 5.33 -9.41
C TYR A 107 6.87 4.16 -9.94
#